data_AF-A0A1I9G6P0-F1
#
_entry.id   AF-A0A1I9G6P0-F1
#
_cell.length_a   1.000
_cell.length_b   1.000
_cell.length_c   1.000
_cell.angle_alpha   90.00
_cell.angle_beta   90.00
_cell.angle_gamma   90.00
#
_symmetry.space_group_name_H-M   'P 1'
#
loop_
_entity.id
_entity.type
_entity.pdbx_description
1 polymer ?
#
loop_
_entity_poly.entity_id
_entity_poly.type
_entity_poly.pdbx_seq_one_letter_code
_entity_poly.pdbx_strand_id
1 'polypeptide(L)'
;MWKLLRIKDIKIDKDGKVRNVQVETPTGKLLDRPINVLYPLEVNDEEIHLEPNKKENMKIPDTSEGKKRMPMENRNTVQYSREMEL
;
A
#
# COMPACT_ATOMS: atom_id res chain seq x y z
N MET A 1 -8.79 5.45 -4.53
CA MET A 1 -7.33 5.50 -4.78
C MET A 1 -6.64 5.77 -3.45
N TRP A 2 -5.80 4.84 -2.97
CA TRP A 2 -5.07 5.00 -1.70
C TRP A 2 -3.89 5.96 -1.91
N LYS A 3 -3.60 6.82 -0.92
CA LYS A 3 -2.46 7.74 -0.96
C LYS A 3 -1.30 7.15 -0.16
N LEU A 4 -0.17 6.93 -0.81
CA LEU A 4 1.07 6.52 -0.15
C LEU A 4 1.81 7.73 0.38
N LEU A 5 2.31 7.60 1.60
CA LEU A 5 3.04 8.62 2.34
C LEU A 5 4.28 7.94 2.94
N ARG A 6 5.38 8.70 3.05
CA ARG A 6 6.62 8.18 3.64
C ARG A 6 6.72 8.60 5.10
N ILE A 7 6.97 7.65 6.00
CA ILE A 7 7.23 7.97 7.40
C ILE A 7 8.59 8.68 7.50
N LYS A 8 8.64 9.80 8.21
CA LYS A 8 9.87 10.58 8.45
C LYS A 8 10.32 10.50 9.89
N ASP A 9 9.38 10.57 10.82
CA ASP A 9 9.68 10.57 12.24
C ASP A 9 8.55 9.92 13.03
N ILE A 10 8.91 9.27 14.15
CA ILE A 10 7.98 8.57 15.04
C ILE A 10 7.99 9.29 16.39
N LYS A 11 6.85 9.83 16.80
CA LYS A 11 6.73 10.56 18.06
C LYS A 11 6.40 9.60 19.19
N ILE A 12 7.35 9.47 20.10
CA ILE A 12 7.25 8.65 21.30
C ILE A 12 6.86 9.56 22.47
N ASP A 13 5.76 9.23 23.13
CA ASP A 13 5.31 9.97 24.30
C ASP A 13 6.14 9.64 25.55
N LYS A 14 5.93 10.41 26.63
CA LYS A 14 6.63 10.21 27.92
C LYS A 14 6.44 8.82 28.52
N ASP A 15 5.35 8.14 28.17
CA ASP A 15 5.04 6.77 28.59
C ASP A 15 5.65 5.71 27.66
N GLY A 16 6.50 6.11 26.69
CA GLY A 16 7.16 5.23 25.74
C GLY A 16 6.26 4.75 24.60
N LYS A 17 5.00 5.21 24.53
CA LYS A 17 4.06 4.76 23.50
C LYS A 17 4.12 5.64 22.26
N VAL A 18 3.99 5.00 21.10
CA VAL A 18 3.81 5.70 19.82
C VAL A 18 2.34 6.00 19.62
N ARG A 19 2.00 7.29 19.55
CA ARG A 19 0.63 7.74 19.22
C ARG A 19 0.56 8.45 17.88
N ASN A 20 1.61 9.19 17.52
CA ASN A 20 1.68 10.00 16.31
C ASN A 20 2.95 9.73 15.51
N VAL A 21 2.86 9.94 14.21
CA VAL A 21 3.93 9.80 13.23
C VAL A 21 3.89 11.01 12.31
N GLN A 22 5.07 11.54 11.98
CA GLN A 22 5.20 12.54 10.94
C GLN A 22 5.40 11.84 9.59
N VAL A 23 4.54 12.17 8.65
CA VAL A 23 4.56 11.60 7.29
C VAL A 23 4.77 12.68 6.24
N GLU A 24 5.57 12.36 5.23
CA GLU A 24 5.84 13.19 4.06
C GLU A 24 4.93 12.77 2.91
N THR A 25 4.22 13.75 2.35
CA THR A 25 3.46 13.59 1.11
C THR A 25 4.39 13.57 -0.12
N PRO A 26 3.96 13.04 -1.28
CA PRO A 26 4.75 13.15 -2.52
C PRO A 26 5.11 14.60 -2.91
N THR A 27 4.33 15.57 -2.43
CA THR A 27 4.60 17.01 -2.62
C THR A 27 5.61 17.60 -1.64
N GLY A 28 6.18 16.80 -0.74
CA GLY A 28 7.13 17.23 0.29
C GLY A 28 6.51 17.83 1.56
N LYS A 29 5.17 18.00 1.61
CA LYS A 29 4.49 18.49 2.83
C LYS A 29 4.55 17.46 3.95
N LEU A 30 4.84 17.91 5.16
CA LEU A 30 4.83 17.11 6.38
C LEU A 30 3.47 17.20 7.08
N LEU A 31 2.96 16.06 7.53
CA LEU A 31 1.70 15.96 8.25
C LEU A 31 1.90 15.11 9.50
N ASP A 32 1.29 15.51 10.61
CA ASP A 32 1.16 14.66 11.79
C ASP A 32 -0.09 13.80 11.69
N ARG A 33 0.08 12.49 11.81
CA ARG A 33 -1.00 11.50 11.77
C ARG A 33 -0.90 10.54 12.94
N PRO A 34 -2.02 10.14 13.55
CA PRO A 34 -1.97 9.13 14.57
C PRO A 34 -1.63 7.77 13.96
N ILE A 35 -0.86 6.95 14.67
CA ILE A 35 -0.35 5.67 14.13
C ILE A 35 -1.49 4.71 13.76
N ASN A 36 -2.62 4.78 14.47
CA ASN A 36 -3.78 3.91 14.28
C ASN A 36 -4.54 4.13 12.95
N VAL A 37 -4.29 5.24 12.24
CA VAL A 37 -4.88 5.48 10.91
C VAL A 37 -3.93 5.14 9.77
N LEU A 38 -2.68 4.82 10.08
CA LEU A 38 -1.69 4.43 9.09
C LEU A 38 -1.76 2.92 8.88
N TYR A 39 -1.78 2.52 7.62
CA TYR A 39 -1.64 1.12 7.24
C TYR A 39 -0.22 0.89 6.72
N PRO A 40 0.51 -0.11 7.22
CA PRO A 40 1.88 -0.37 6.78
C PRO A 40 1.89 -0.87 5.32
N LEU A 41 2.91 -0.47 4.59
CA LEU A 41 3.27 -1.04 3.30
C LEU A 41 4.78 -1.29 3.32
N GLU A 42 5.15 -2.56 3.30
CA GLU A 42 6.55 -2.96 3.11
C GLU A 42 6.92 -2.73 1.66
N VAL A 43 7.96 -1.94 1.43
CA VAL A 43 8.60 -1.76 0.13
C VAL A 43 9.99 -2.37 0.24
N ASN A 44 10.36 -3.24 -0.69
CA ASN A 44 11.73 -3.73 -0.75
C ASN A 44 12.60 -2.62 -1.35
N ASP A 45 13.63 -2.19 -0.61
CA ASP A 45 14.61 -1.19 -1.07
C ASP A 45 15.64 -1.79 -2.03
N GLU A 46 15.57 -3.10 -2.30
CA GLU A 46 16.26 -3.72 -3.43
C GLU A 46 15.81 -3.05 -4.72
N GLU A 47 16.63 -2.06 -5.11
CA GLU A 47 16.51 -1.25 -6.29
C GLU A 47 16.25 -2.16 -7.51
N ILE A 48 14.99 -2.23 -7.93
CA ILE A 48 14.70 -2.65 -9.29
C ILE A 48 15.27 -1.53 -10.14
N HIS A 49 16.55 -1.64 -10.48
CA HIS A 49 17.16 -0.92 -11.60
C HIS A 49 16.44 -1.41 -12.85
N LEU A 50 15.21 -0.95 -13.05
CA LEU A 50 14.57 -0.97 -14.35
C LEU A 50 15.37 0.02 -15.17
N GLU A 51 16.47 -0.46 -15.75
CA GLU A 51 17.09 0.22 -16.86
C GLU A 51 15.95 0.56 -17.84
N PRO A 52 15.80 1.83 -18.25
CA PRO A 52 14.78 2.18 -19.21
C PRO A 52 15.08 1.41 -20.48
N ASN A 53 14.32 0.34 -20.73
CA ASN A 53 14.50 -0.52 -21.88
C ASN A 53 14.21 0.32 -23.13
N LYS A 54 15.26 0.85 -23.75
CA LYS A 54 15.20 1.50 -25.05
C LYS A 54 15.01 0.42 -26.12
N LYS A 55 13.83 -0.17 -26.18
CA LYS A 55 13.41 -1.04 -27.29
C LYS A 55 12.03 -0.62 -27.77
N GLU A 56 12.09 0.28 -28.75
CA GLU A 56 11.57 0.04 -30.09
C GLU A 56 10.08 -0.39 -30.19
N ASN A 57 9.24 0.59 -30.48
CA ASN A 57 8.03 0.53 -31.31
C ASN A 57 7.41 -0.85 -31.61
N MET A 58 6.80 -1.52 -30.62
CA MET A 58 5.85 -2.58 -30.93
C MET A 58 4.58 -1.98 -31.57
N LYS A 59 4.49 -2.09 -32.90
CA LYS A 59 3.21 -2.02 -33.62
C LYS A 59 2.26 -3.05 -33.01
N ILE A 60 1.10 -2.60 -32.58
CA ILE A 60 0.00 -3.43 -32.10
C ILE A 60 -0.52 -4.23 -33.32
N PRO A 61 -0.51 -5.58 -33.30
CA PRO A 61 -1.31 -6.36 -34.22
C PRO A 61 -2.72 -6.47 -33.62
N ASP A 62 -3.71 -5.94 -34.33
CA ASP A 62 -5.12 -6.26 -34.07
C ASP A 62 -5.32 -7.76 -34.30
N THR A 63 -5.65 -8.49 -33.23
CA THR A 63 -6.32 -9.78 -33.37
C THR A 63 -7.31 -9.93 -32.22
N SER A 64 -8.57 -9.72 -32.56
CA SER A 64 -9.73 -10.23 -31.85
C SER A 64 -9.59 -11.73 -31.66
N GLU A 65 -9.61 -12.23 -30.43
CA GLU A 65 -10.28 -13.49 -30.06
C GLU A 65 -10.18 -13.77 -28.55
N GLY A 66 -11.28 -14.31 -28.01
CA GLY A 66 -11.63 -14.29 -26.60
C GLY A 66 -10.69 -15.06 -25.65
N LYS A 67 -10.50 -14.49 -24.46
CA LYS A 67 -9.96 -15.19 -23.30
C LYS A 67 -10.98 -15.20 -22.16
N LYS A 68 -11.31 -16.42 -21.72
CA LYS A 68 -12.22 -16.75 -20.63
C LYS A 68 -11.79 -16.06 -19.34
N ARG A 69 -12.75 -15.46 -18.64
CA ARG A 69 -12.56 -14.80 -17.33
C ARG A 69 -12.33 -15.86 -16.25
N MET A 70 -11.27 -15.72 -15.45
CA MET A 70 -11.09 -16.49 -14.22
C MET A 70 -11.92 -15.84 -13.10
N PRO A 71 -12.62 -16.59 -12.23
CA PRO A 71 -13.42 -15.99 -11.17
C PRO A 71 -12.52 -15.48 -10.04
N MET A 72 -12.77 -14.25 -9.58
CA MET A 72 -12.16 -13.68 -8.37
C MET A 72 -12.82 -14.31 -7.13
N GLU A 73 -12.06 -15.05 -6.32
CA GLU A 73 -12.53 -15.56 -5.03
C GLU A 73 -12.44 -14.44 -3.98
N ASN A 74 -13.59 -13.84 -3.65
CA ASN A 74 -13.75 -12.88 -2.58
C ASN A 74 -13.61 -13.57 -1.21
N ARG A 75 -12.54 -13.29 -0.47
CA ARG A 75 -12.42 -13.66 0.95
C ARG A 75 -12.58 -12.44 1.84
N ASN A 76 -13.81 -11.99 1.99
CA ASN A 76 -14.23 -11.17 3.11
C ASN A 76 -15.43 -11.87 3.77
N THR A 77 -15.16 -12.87 4.62
CA THR A 77 -16.14 -13.38 5.58
C THR A 77 -15.59 -13.16 6.98
N VAL A 78 -15.98 -12.01 7.52
CA VAL A 78 -16.29 -11.73 8.92
C VAL A 78 -16.07 -12.91 9.89
N GLN A 79 -15.14 -12.74 10.83
CA GLN A 79 -15.21 -13.42 12.13
C GLN A 79 -15.21 -12.34 13.23
N TYR A 80 -16.20 -11.44 13.15
CA TYR A 80 -16.62 -10.61 14.27
C TYR A 80 -17.63 -11.43 15.07
N SER A 81 -17.12 -12.39 15.84
CA SER A 81 -17.87 -13.09 16.88
C SER A 81 -16.87 -13.68 17.88
N ARG A 82 -16.06 -12.81 18.49
CA ARG A 82 -15.66 -13.07 19.87
C ARG A 82 -16.90 -12.80 20.71
N GLU A 83 -17.09 -13.63 21.73
CA GLU A 83 -18.09 -13.51 22.80
C GLU A 83 -19.44 -14.18 22.50
N MET A 84 -19.66 -15.37 23.08
CA MET A 84 -20.61 -15.56 24.17
C MET A 84 -20.39 -16.95 24.81
N GLU A 85 -20.08 -16.95 26.12
CA GLU A 85 -20.48 -17.96 27.13
C GLU A 85 -19.87 -19.37 27.01
N LEU A 86 -19.30 -20.04 28.01
CA LEU A 86 -19.05 -19.83 29.45
C LEU A 86 -17.98 -20.86 29.87
#